data_AF-F8GLT9-F1
#
_entry.id   AF-F8GLT9-F1
#
_cell.length_a   1.000
_cell.length_b   1.000
_cell.length_c   1.000
_cell.angle_alpha   90.00
_cell.angle_beta   90.00
_cell.angle_gamma   90.00
#
_symmetry.space_group_name_H-M   'P 1'
#
loop_
_entity.id
_entity.type
_entity.pdbx_description
1 polymer ?
#
loop_
_entity_poly.entity_id
_entity_poly.type
_entity_poly.pdbx_seq_one_letter_code
_entity_poly.pdbx_strand_id
1 'polypeptide(L)'
;MNKKTIIIYASILIMALFSFGAVAGQSHLDEAIQHAEAAVTSADGKALAKHAQEAKTHAKAAKNDKTDAKHVDEGIKCLDAAIKEGNEGNLDAAKKEATDAVNHFKQAVK
;
A
#
# COMPACT_ATOMS: atom_id res chain seq x y z
N MET A 1 14.22 25.44 18.13
CA MET A 1 14.26 24.01 17.74
C MET A 1 15.02 23.90 16.43
N ASN A 2 16.06 23.08 16.38
CA ASN A 2 17.03 23.02 15.29
C ASN A 2 16.38 22.25 14.14
N LYS A 3 16.53 22.68 12.87
CA LYS A 3 15.86 22.04 11.74
C LYS A 3 16.08 20.50 11.68
N LYS A 4 17.28 20.05 12.09
CA LYS A 4 17.65 18.63 12.22
C LYS A 4 16.86 17.91 13.32
N THR A 5 16.65 18.58 14.44
CA THR A 5 15.86 18.08 15.58
C THR A 5 14.38 17.95 15.22
N ILE A 6 13.83 18.91 14.45
CA ILE A 6 12.45 18.86 13.94
C ILE A 6 12.26 17.66 12.99
N ILE A 7 13.22 17.43 12.09
CA ILE A 7 13.16 16.32 11.14
C ILE A 7 13.21 14.96 11.85
N ILE A 8 14.07 14.80 12.87
CA ILE A 8 14.19 13.56 13.64
C ILE A 8 12.91 13.27 14.43
N TYR A 9 12.31 14.28 15.07
CA TYR A 9 11.05 14.08 15.79
C TYR A 9 9.86 13.83 14.84
N ALA A 10 9.85 14.44 13.65
CA ALA A 10 8.82 14.18 12.65
C ALA A 10 8.86 12.74 12.12
N SER A 11 10.06 12.18 11.87
CA SER A 11 10.18 10.78 11.40
C SER A 11 9.90 9.75 12.49
N ILE A 12 10.20 10.04 13.77
CA ILE A 12 9.80 9.19 14.90
C ILE A 12 8.28 9.24 15.13
N LEU A 13 7.65 10.41 14.96
CA LEU A 13 6.20 10.56 15.06
C LEU A 13 5.47 9.78 13.95
N ILE A 14 6.00 9.79 12.71
CA ILE A 14 5.44 9.01 11.59
C ILE A 14 5.58 7.50 11.85
N MET A 15 6.65 7.05 12.52
CA MET A 15 6.85 5.63 12.84
C MET A 15 6.00 5.16 14.03
N ALA A 16 5.75 6.03 15.01
CA ALA A 16 4.95 5.73 16.20
C ALA A 16 3.43 5.67 15.93
N LEU A 17 2.95 6.23 14.81
CA LEU A 17 1.53 6.19 14.43
C LEU A 17 1.08 4.83 13.86
N PHE A 18 1.99 3.87 13.68
CA PHE A 18 1.66 2.52 13.19
C PHE A 18 1.61 1.44 14.30
N SER A 19 1.77 1.82 15.58
CA SER A 19 1.91 0.83 16.68
C SER A 19 0.82 0.89 17.74
N PHE A 20 -0.42 1.25 17.38
CA PHE A 20 -1.56 1.10 18.29
C PHE A 20 -2.79 0.55 17.57
N GLY A 21 -3.09 -0.73 17.83
CA GLY A 21 -4.38 -1.32 17.50
C GLY A 21 -4.34 -2.82 17.22
N ALA A 22 -4.19 -3.65 18.25
CA ALA A 22 -4.87 -4.94 18.25
C ALA A 22 -6.37 -4.69 18.52
N VAL A 23 -7.02 -3.97 17.59
CA VAL A 23 -8.47 -3.95 17.43
C VAL A 23 -8.84 -5.28 16.77
N ALA A 24 -10.05 -5.80 16.96
CA ALA A 24 -10.48 -7.03 16.28
C ALA A 24 -10.08 -6.99 14.79
N GLY A 25 -9.18 -7.89 14.40
CA GLY A 25 -8.10 -7.63 13.44
C GLY A 25 -8.52 -7.15 12.04
N GLN A 26 -7.99 -6.00 11.64
CA GLN A 26 -7.91 -5.56 10.25
C GLN A 26 -7.39 -6.72 9.40
N SER A 27 -8.13 -7.16 8.39
CA SER A 27 -7.68 -8.31 7.58
C SER A 27 -6.44 -7.90 6.78
N HIS A 28 -5.63 -8.88 6.37
CA HIS A 28 -4.54 -8.57 5.46
C HIS A 28 -5.04 -7.95 4.14
N LEU A 29 -6.27 -8.22 3.72
CA LEU A 29 -6.84 -7.56 2.55
C LEU A 29 -7.12 -6.07 2.82
N ASP A 30 -7.60 -5.72 4.00
CA ASP A 30 -7.85 -4.34 4.40
C ASP A 30 -6.53 -3.55 4.49
N GLU A 31 -5.48 -4.15 5.06
CA GLU A 31 -4.14 -3.54 5.08
C GLU A 31 -3.59 -3.35 3.66
N ALA A 32 -3.82 -4.33 2.76
CA ALA A 32 -3.44 -4.21 1.36
C ALA A 32 -4.15 -3.04 0.66
N ILE A 33 -5.44 -2.85 0.93
CA ILE A 33 -6.23 -1.72 0.41
C ILE A 33 -5.66 -0.40 0.94
N GLN A 34 -5.40 -0.29 2.24
CA GLN A 34 -4.87 0.94 2.84
C GLN A 34 -3.52 1.36 2.26
N HIS A 35 -2.59 0.41 2.14
CA HIS A 35 -1.30 0.69 1.53
C HIS A 35 -1.43 1.01 0.03
N ALA A 36 -2.33 0.35 -0.70
CA ALA A 36 -2.57 0.68 -2.11
C ALA A 36 -3.19 2.09 -2.29
N GLU A 37 -4.10 2.51 -1.42
CA GLU A 37 -4.65 3.88 -1.40
C GLU A 37 -3.57 4.93 -1.03
N ALA A 38 -2.66 4.60 -0.10
CA ALA A 38 -1.49 5.42 0.20
C ALA A 38 -0.55 5.54 -1.01
N ALA A 39 -0.40 4.47 -1.79
CA ALA A 39 0.36 4.49 -3.04
C ALA A 39 -0.27 5.46 -4.07
N VAL A 40 -1.60 5.43 -4.25
CA VAL A 40 -2.33 6.35 -5.15
C VAL A 40 -2.11 7.82 -4.78
N THR A 41 -2.09 8.14 -3.49
CA THR A 41 -1.96 9.53 -3.00
C THR A 41 -0.52 10.01 -2.86
N SER A 42 0.46 9.15 -3.10
CA SER A 42 1.89 9.46 -2.93
C SER A 42 2.36 10.61 -3.85
N ALA A 43 3.28 11.42 -3.33
CA ALA A 43 3.82 12.59 -4.02
C ALA A 43 4.96 12.27 -5.00
N ASP A 44 5.63 11.12 -4.83
CA ASP A 44 6.72 10.67 -5.70
C ASP A 44 6.66 9.15 -5.94
N GLY A 45 7.31 8.70 -7.01
CA GLY A 45 7.28 7.32 -7.46
C GLY A 45 7.94 6.32 -6.50
N LYS A 46 8.95 6.74 -5.72
CA LYS A 46 9.60 5.84 -4.75
C LYS A 46 8.72 5.60 -3.54
N ALA A 47 8.07 6.64 -3.02
CA ALA A 47 7.09 6.51 -1.96
C ALA A 47 5.91 5.63 -2.39
N LEU A 48 5.41 5.83 -3.62
CA LEU A 48 4.38 4.99 -4.22
C LEU A 48 4.81 3.53 -4.29
N ALA A 49 5.98 3.25 -4.86
CA ALA A 49 6.50 1.89 -5.00
C ALA A 49 6.68 1.20 -3.64
N LYS A 50 7.09 1.95 -2.60
CA LYS A 50 7.19 1.42 -1.23
C LYS A 50 5.82 1.00 -0.69
N HIS A 51 4.82 1.87 -0.78
CA HIS A 51 3.47 1.53 -0.32
C HIS A 51 2.85 0.39 -1.16
N ALA A 52 3.09 0.36 -2.47
CA ALA A 52 2.67 -0.75 -3.31
C ALA A 52 3.34 -2.08 -2.92
N GLN A 53 4.61 -2.06 -2.49
CA GLN A 53 5.31 -3.24 -1.99
C GLN A 53 4.76 -3.74 -0.65
N GLU A 54 4.39 -2.83 0.25
CA GLU A 54 3.70 -3.15 1.50
C GLU A 54 2.32 -3.76 1.19
N ALA A 55 1.53 -3.11 0.34
CA ALA A 55 0.23 -3.62 -0.12
C ALA A 55 0.33 -5.03 -0.69
N LYS A 56 1.36 -5.29 -1.52
CA LYS A 56 1.60 -6.60 -2.14
C LYS A 56 1.90 -7.68 -1.10
N THR A 57 2.60 -7.31 -0.02
CA THR A 57 2.93 -8.24 1.07
C THR A 57 1.67 -8.67 1.80
N HIS A 58 0.82 -7.72 2.17
CA HIS A 58 -0.47 -8.00 2.81
C HIS A 58 -1.43 -8.75 1.86
N ALA A 59 -1.53 -8.36 0.59
CA ALA A 59 -2.38 -9.04 -0.40
C ALA A 59 -2.01 -10.52 -0.57
N LYS A 60 -0.70 -10.86 -0.56
CA LYS A 60 -0.25 -12.26 -0.59
C LYS A 60 -0.68 -13.04 0.65
N ALA A 61 -0.64 -12.41 1.83
CA ALA A 61 -1.09 -13.04 3.07
C ALA A 61 -2.62 -13.23 3.08
N ALA A 62 -3.37 -12.29 2.50
CA ALA A 62 -4.83 -12.34 2.38
C ALA A 62 -5.36 -13.48 1.48
N LYS A 63 -4.52 -14.10 0.65
CA LYS A 63 -4.90 -15.28 -0.15
C LYS A 63 -5.25 -16.49 0.73
N ASN A 64 -4.76 -16.53 1.96
CA ASN A 64 -5.08 -17.59 2.93
C ASN A 64 -6.39 -17.31 3.69
N ASP A 65 -6.99 -16.14 3.50
CA ASP A 65 -8.26 -15.75 4.11
C ASP A 65 -9.44 -16.10 3.18
N LYS A 66 -10.69 -15.91 3.65
CA LYS A 66 -11.92 -16.15 2.86
C LYS A 66 -12.17 -15.08 1.78
N THR A 67 -11.18 -14.77 0.95
CA THR A 67 -11.23 -13.72 -0.10
C THR A 67 -11.52 -14.32 -1.49
N ASP A 68 -11.87 -13.49 -2.48
CA ASP A 68 -11.81 -13.91 -3.88
C ASP A 68 -10.37 -13.85 -4.40
N ALA A 69 -9.73 -15.02 -4.46
CA ALA A 69 -8.34 -15.15 -4.89
C ALA A 69 -8.05 -14.59 -6.29
N LYS A 70 -9.04 -14.60 -7.21
CA LYS A 70 -8.85 -14.06 -8.56
C LYS A 70 -8.62 -12.56 -8.51
N HIS A 71 -9.44 -11.86 -7.75
CA HIS A 71 -9.31 -10.41 -7.58
C HIS A 71 -8.05 -10.05 -6.79
N VAL A 72 -7.67 -10.84 -5.78
CA VAL A 72 -6.39 -10.64 -5.09
C VAL A 72 -5.20 -10.78 -6.06
N ASP A 73 -5.20 -11.79 -6.93
CA ASP A 73 -4.12 -12.01 -7.89
C ASP A 73 -4.00 -10.93 -8.95
N GLU A 74 -5.12 -10.46 -9.51
CA GLU A 74 -5.11 -9.32 -10.44
C GLU A 74 -4.64 -8.04 -9.74
N GLY A 75 -5.07 -7.79 -8.50
CA GLY A 75 -4.57 -6.67 -7.71
C GLY A 75 -3.05 -6.74 -7.48
N ILE A 76 -2.50 -7.91 -7.20
CA ILE A 76 -1.04 -8.10 -7.06
C ILE A 76 -0.29 -7.79 -8.36
N LYS A 77 -0.84 -8.16 -9.53
CA LYS A 77 -0.23 -7.82 -10.84
C LYS A 77 -0.20 -6.32 -11.07
N CYS A 78 -1.30 -5.62 -10.76
CA CYS A 78 -1.36 -4.16 -10.81
C CYS A 78 -0.32 -3.53 -9.86
N LEU A 79 -0.16 -4.06 -8.65
CA LEU A 79 0.90 -3.58 -7.74
C LEU A 79 2.31 -3.80 -8.29
N ASP A 80 2.57 -4.92 -8.99
CA ASP A 80 3.86 -5.15 -9.64
C ASP A 80 4.16 -4.12 -10.74
N ALA A 81 3.14 -3.77 -11.54
CA ALA A 81 3.25 -2.69 -12.50
C ALA A 81 3.46 -1.33 -11.81
N ALA A 82 2.70 -1.04 -10.75
CA ALA A 82 2.84 0.19 -9.96
C ALA A 82 4.25 0.35 -9.35
N ILE A 83 4.84 -0.74 -8.84
CA ILE A 83 6.22 -0.75 -8.30
C ILE A 83 7.23 -0.46 -9.42
N LYS A 84 7.09 -1.12 -10.58
CA LYS A 84 7.98 -0.89 -11.73
C LYS A 84 7.92 0.57 -12.19
N GLU A 85 6.73 1.06 -12.51
CA GLU A 85 6.52 2.41 -13.01
C GLU A 85 6.94 3.48 -11.98
N GLY A 86 6.65 3.25 -10.68
CA GLY A 86 7.06 4.14 -9.60
C GLY A 86 8.58 4.23 -9.45
N ASN A 87 9.29 3.11 -9.56
CA ASN A 87 10.76 3.09 -9.53
C ASN A 87 11.40 3.74 -10.77
N GLU A 88 10.71 3.70 -11.92
CA GLU A 88 11.11 4.38 -13.16
C GLU A 88 10.78 5.89 -13.14
N GLY A 89 10.04 6.37 -12.14
CA GLY A 89 9.63 7.77 -12.00
C GLY A 89 8.36 8.14 -12.77
N ASN A 90 7.68 7.15 -13.37
CA ASN A 90 6.44 7.32 -14.12
C ASN A 90 5.24 7.41 -13.16
N LEU A 91 5.15 8.48 -12.38
CA LEU A 91 4.22 8.62 -11.26
C LEU A 91 2.74 8.43 -11.67
N ASP A 92 2.30 9.02 -12.79
CA ASP A 92 0.90 8.94 -13.21
C ASP A 92 0.50 7.52 -13.61
N ALA A 93 1.37 6.81 -14.35
CA ALA A 93 1.16 5.41 -14.69
C ALA A 93 1.13 4.54 -13.43
N ALA A 94 2.07 4.76 -12.51
CA ALA A 94 2.12 4.05 -11.24
C ALA A 94 0.87 4.28 -10.37
N LYS A 95 0.31 5.50 -10.35
CA LYS A 95 -0.95 5.82 -9.64
C LYS A 95 -2.15 5.13 -10.27
N LYS A 96 -2.20 5.05 -11.60
CA LYS A 96 -3.25 4.32 -12.31
C LYS A 96 -3.22 2.84 -11.91
N GLU A 97 -2.06 2.20 -11.98
CA GLU A 97 -1.90 0.80 -11.59
C GLU A 97 -2.22 0.56 -10.11
N ALA A 98 -1.80 1.45 -9.21
CA ALA A 98 -2.19 1.36 -7.80
C ALA A 98 -3.70 1.52 -7.58
N THR A 99 -4.38 2.36 -8.38
CA THR A 99 -5.84 2.52 -8.34
C THR A 99 -6.55 1.25 -8.82
N ASP A 100 -6.05 0.64 -9.89
CA ASP A 100 -6.58 -0.62 -10.42
C ASP A 100 -6.42 -1.76 -9.38
N ALA A 101 -5.30 -1.78 -8.65
CA ALA A 101 -5.11 -2.70 -7.52
C ALA A 101 -6.14 -2.50 -6.40
N VAL A 102 -6.41 -1.25 -5.98
CA VAL A 102 -7.44 -0.93 -4.98
C VAL A 102 -8.81 -1.45 -5.42
N ASN A 103 -9.17 -1.22 -6.68
CA ASN A 103 -10.46 -1.66 -7.23
C ASN A 103 -10.61 -3.18 -7.17
N HIS A 104 -9.55 -3.92 -7.54
CA HIS A 104 -9.53 -5.37 -7.42
C HIS A 104 -9.63 -5.84 -5.97
N PHE A 105 -8.86 -5.28 -5.05
CA PHE A 105 -8.94 -5.70 -3.64
C PHE A 105 -10.31 -5.43 -3.02
N LYS A 106 -10.97 -4.31 -3.34
CA LYS A 106 -12.34 -4.03 -2.88
C LYS A 106 -13.36 -5.03 -3.44
N GLN A 107 -13.14 -5.58 -4.63
CA GLN A 107 -13.96 -6.66 -5.20
C GLN A 107 -13.63 -8.04 -4.61
N ALA A 108 -12.46 -8.19 -3.98
CA ALA A 108 -12.07 -9.43 -3.33
C ALA A 108 -12.69 -9.62 -1.94
N VAL A 109 -13.23 -8.56 -1.34
CA VAL A 109 -13.99 -8.60 -0.09
C VAL A 109 -15.29 -9.35 -0.34
N LYS A 110 -15.56 -10.40 0.45
CA LYS A 110 -16.79 -11.19 0.38
C LYS A 110 -17.80 -10.78 1.44
#